data_AF-A0A6C0BVD2-F1
#
_entry.id   AF-A0A6C0BVD2-F1
#
_cell.length_a   1.000
_cell.length_b   1.000
_cell.length_c   1.000
_cell.angle_alpha   90.00
_cell.angle_beta   90.00
_cell.angle_gamma   90.00
#
_symmetry.space_group_name_H-M   'P 1'
#
loop_
_entity.id
_entity.type
_entity.pdbx_description
1 polymer ?
#
loop_
_entity_poly.entity_id
_entity_poly.type
_entity_poly.pdbx_seq_one_letter_code
_entity_poly.pdbx_strand_id
1 'polypeptide(L)'
;MTNTLTTKEIDNMKDNVKFISIGSILFVIVFGYIFHKYAVKHGHQFLSILLVTVMPIISIIYNTYYNTNVYKSSRNRHRELREISTEMKAESKFYEIIAFLLFGLGLIYAEFKKFMYLSMVLPYLLFALLFGTICTSYMKQFIFDYNNLGRLLNIDALTFCASSLAVGLLAAGLIVPIVYHSAKKGIAF
;
A
#
# COMPACT_ATOMS: atom_id res chain seq x y z
N MET A 1 -4.18 32.09 -19.39
CA MET A 1 -5.58 31.72 -19.10
C MET A 1 -5.58 30.66 -18.01
N THR A 2 -6.02 31.02 -16.80
CA THR A 2 -6.24 30.06 -15.70
C THR A 2 -7.51 29.27 -16.00
N ASN A 3 -7.36 28.02 -16.42
CA ASN A 3 -8.49 27.10 -16.60
C ASN A 3 -9.09 26.74 -15.23
N THR A 4 -10.00 27.58 -14.72
CA THR A 4 -10.84 27.24 -13.57
C THR A 4 -11.70 26.02 -13.92
N LEU A 5 -11.53 24.94 -13.17
CA LEU A 5 -12.40 23.76 -13.26
C LEU A 5 -13.84 24.16 -12.90
N THR A 6 -14.80 23.65 -13.66
CA THR A 6 -16.20 23.81 -13.31
C THR A 6 -16.54 22.92 -12.11
N THR A 7 -17.52 23.32 -11.29
CA THR A 7 -17.98 22.53 -10.14
C THR A 7 -18.38 21.10 -10.53
N LYS A 8 -18.94 20.89 -11.72
CA LYS A 8 -19.27 19.56 -12.27
C LYS A 8 -18.04 18.68 -12.53
N GLU A 9 -16.93 19.24 -13.01
CA GLU A 9 -15.69 18.49 -13.22
C GLU A 9 -15.07 18.05 -11.89
N ILE A 10 -15.14 18.91 -10.87
CA ILE A 10 -14.67 18.60 -9.51
C ILE A 10 -15.49 17.48 -8.89
N ASP A 11 -16.82 17.50 -9.04
CA ASP A 11 -17.67 16.45 -8.47
C ASP A 11 -17.49 15.11 -9.21
N ASN A 12 -17.36 15.11 -10.54
CA ASN A 12 -17.02 13.91 -11.30
C ASN A 12 -15.65 13.32 -10.89
N MET A 13 -14.67 14.15 -10.59
CA MET A 13 -13.36 13.69 -10.09
C MET A 13 -13.48 13.01 -8.72
N LYS A 14 -14.30 13.55 -7.81
CA LYS A 14 -14.54 12.92 -6.48
C LYS A 14 -15.19 11.55 -6.62
N ASP A 15 -16.17 11.43 -7.49
CA ASP A 15 -16.89 10.17 -7.68
C ASP A 15 -15.97 9.10 -8.29
N ASN A 16 -15.09 9.49 -9.22
CA ASN A 16 -14.05 8.60 -9.74
C ASN A 16 -13.07 8.14 -8.66
N VAL A 17 -12.55 9.05 -7.83
CA VAL A 17 -11.64 8.71 -6.73
C VAL A 17 -12.31 7.76 -5.74
N LYS A 18 -13.56 8.03 -5.34
CA LYS A 18 -14.33 7.15 -4.47
C LYS A 18 -14.54 5.76 -5.08
N PHE A 19 -14.91 5.70 -6.35
CA PHE A 19 -15.14 4.45 -7.06
C PHE A 19 -13.86 3.59 -7.09
N ILE A 20 -12.72 4.20 -7.39
CA ILE A 20 -11.42 3.52 -7.38
C ILE A 20 -11.06 3.06 -5.96
N SER A 21 -11.26 3.89 -4.94
CA SER A 21 -11.01 3.50 -3.55
C SER A 21 -11.86 2.31 -3.11
N ILE A 22 -13.14 2.25 -3.50
CA ILE A 22 -14.01 1.09 -3.24
C ILE A 22 -13.46 -0.15 -3.94
N GLY A 23 -13.07 -0.03 -5.22
CA GLY A 23 -12.44 -1.12 -5.97
C GLY A 23 -11.15 -1.62 -5.30
N SER A 24 -10.31 -0.71 -4.82
CA SER A 24 -9.08 -1.00 -4.07
C SER A 24 -9.37 -1.73 -2.76
N ILE A 25 -10.40 -1.32 -2.00
CA ILE A 25 -10.81 -2.02 -0.77
C ILE A 25 -11.26 -3.46 -1.08
N LEU A 26 -12.08 -3.65 -2.12
CA LEU A 26 -12.51 -4.99 -2.52
C LEU A 26 -11.31 -5.85 -2.94
N PHE A 27 -10.36 -5.28 -3.69
CA PHE A 27 -9.12 -5.95 -4.05
C PHE A 27 -8.33 -6.38 -2.81
N VAL A 28 -8.14 -5.50 -1.82
CA VAL A 28 -7.47 -5.82 -0.55
C VAL A 28 -8.16 -6.96 0.18
N ILE A 29 -9.49 -6.98 0.23
CA ILE A 29 -10.25 -8.05 0.90
C ILE A 29 -10.03 -9.40 0.21
N VAL A 30 -10.17 -9.45 -1.12
CA VAL A 30 -10.00 -10.68 -1.91
C VAL A 30 -8.56 -11.18 -1.81
N PHE A 31 -7.59 -10.27 -1.91
CA PHE A 31 -6.18 -10.61 -1.83
C PHE A 31 -5.78 -11.05 -0.40
N GLY A 32 -6.26 -10.33 0.61
CA GLY A 32 -6.06 -10.64 2.03
C GLY A 32 -6.57 -12.03 2.41
N TYR A 33 -7.70 -12.45 1.86
CA TYR A 33 -8.26 -13.79 2.06
C TYR A 33 -7.25 -14.92 1.74
N ILE A 34 -6.46 -14.76 0.67
CA ILE A 34 -5.42 -15.73 0.28
C ILE A 34 -4.38 -15.87 1.40
N PHE A 35 -3.93 -14.74 1.96
CA PHE A 35 -2.96 -14.72 3.06
C PHE A 35 -3.54 -15.17 4.39
N HIS A 36 -4.83 -14.93 4.65
CA HIS A 36 -5.48 -15.43 5.87
C HIS A 36 -5.57 -16.95 5.85
N LYS A 37 -5.94 -17.54 4.70
CA LYS A 37 -5.96 -19.00 4.53
C LYS A 37 -4.58 -19.61 4.72
N TYR A 38 -3.53 -18.93 4.27
CA TYR A 38 -2.15 -19.31 4.54
C TYR A 38 -1.80 -19.19 6.03
N ALA A 39 -2.15 -18.08 6.68
CA ALA A 39 -1.89 -17.81 8.08
C ALA A 39 -2.60 -18.77 9.05
N VAL A 40 -3.79 -19.27 8.68
CA VAL A 40 -4.52 -20.31 9.43
C VAL A 40 -3.66 -21.56 9.60
N LYS A 41 -2.97 -22.00 8.55
CA LYS A 41 -2.10 -23.20 8.59
C LYS A 41 -0.93 -23.07 9.56
N HIS A 42 -0.60 -21.83 9.92
CA HIS A 42 0.56 -21.46 10.70
C HIS A 42 0.19 -20.74 12.02
N GLY A 43 -1.09 -20.76 12.41
CA GLY A 43 -1.56 -20.30 13.73
C GLY A 43 -1.52 -18.79 13.97
N HIS A 44 -1.45 -17.94 12.94
CA HIS A 44 -1.31 -16.48 13.09
C HIS A 44 -2.36 -15.69 12.29
N GLN A 45 -3.54 -16.27 12.11
CA GLN A 45 -4.62 -15.70 11.29
C GLN A 45 -5.00 -14.27 11.74
N PHE A 46 -5.10 -14.01 13.04
CA PHE A 46 -5.47 -12.69 13.55
C PHE A 46 -4.49 -11.59 13.11
N LEU A 47 -3.18 -11.83 13.25
CA LEU A 47 -2.14 -10.89 12.80
C LEU A 47 -2.18 -10.68 11.29
N SER A 48 -2.45 -11.73 10.52
CA SER A 48 -2.63 -11.62 9.06
C SER A 48 -3.82 -10.73 8.70
N ILE A 49 -4.98 -10.91 9.34
CA ILE A 49 -6.17 -10.06 9.15
C ILE A 49 -5.86 -8.61 9.48
N LEU A 50 -5.23 -8.37 10.64
CA LEU A 50 -4.92 -7.03 11.11
C LEU A 50 -3.95 -6.31 10.15
N LEU A 51 -2.83 -6.95 9.81
CA LEU A 51 -1.73 -6.32 9.09
C LEU A 51 -1.94 -6.29 7.57
N VAL A 52 -2.55 -7.33 6.98
CA VAL A 52 -2.69 -7.45 5.53
C VAL A 52 -4.03 -6.92 5.01
N THR A 53 -5.05 -6.79 5.87
CA THR A 53 -6.38 -6.31 5.44
C THR A 53 -6.82 -5.06 6.19
N VAL A 54 -6.90 -5.10 7.52
CA VAL A 54 -7.43 -3.96 8.29
C VAL A 54 -6.56 -2.72 8.14
N MET A 55 -5.24 -2.85 8.34
CA MET A 55 -4.32 -1.72 8.24
C MET A 55 -4.33 -1.08 6.83
N PRO A 56 -4.21 -1.84 5.71
CA PRO A 56 -4.29 -1.24 4.38
C PRO A 56 -5.65 -0.59 4.07
N ILE A 57 -6.77 -1.18 4.51
CA ILE A 57 -8.10 -0.59 4.32
C ILE A 57 -8.20 0.75 5.06
N ILE A 58 -7.74 0.82 6.31
CA ILE A 58 -7.73 2.08 7.08
C ILE A 58 -6.92 3.15 6.36
N SER A 59 -5.74 2.80 5.85
CA SER A 59 -4.91 3.74 5.08
C SER A 59 -5.60 4.23 3.80
N ILE A 60 -6.26 3.34 3.05
CA ILE A 60 -7.00 3.72 1.83
C ILE A 60 -8.17 4.65 2.16
N ILE A 61 -8.93 4.36 3.22
CA ILE A 61 -10.04 5.22 3.67
C ILE A 61 -9.50 6.59 4.08
N TYR A 62 -8.41 6.63 4.84
CA TYR A 62 -7.77 7.88 5.25
C TYR A 62 -7.31 8.72 4.05
N ASN A 63 -6.63 8.10 3.08
CA ASN A 63 -6.17 8.78 1.87
C ASN A 63 -7.35 9.33 1.06
N THR A 64 -8.42 8.54 0.92
CA THR A 64 -9.63 8.98 0.21
C THR A 64 -10.29 10.17 0.90
N TYR A 65 -10.39 10.13 2.24
CA TYR A 65 -10.91 11.24 3.03
C TYR A 65 -10.06 12.50 2.90
N TYR A 66 -8.73 12.37 2.95
CA TYR A 66 -7.80 13.47 2.77
C TYR A 66 -7.94 14.08 1.37
N ASN A 67 -7.91 13.24 0.33
CA ASN A 67 -8.00 13.67 -1.06
C ASN A 67 -9.36 14.32 -1.41
N THR A 68 -10.45 13.87 -0.79
CA THR A 68 -11.77 14.47 -1.02
C THR A 68 -12.01 15.77 -0.25
N ASN A 69 -11.31 16.01 0.87
CA ASN A 69 -11.54 17.17 1.74
C ASN A 69 -10.49 18.27 1.63
N VAL A 70 -9.21 17.96 1.38
CA VAL A 70 -8.12 18.95 1.33
C VAL A 70 -8.06 19.65 -0.04
N TYR A 71 -8.32 18.92 -1.12
CA TYR A 71 -8.42 19.49 -2.48
C TYR A 71 -9.64 20.42 -2.68
N LYS A 72 -10.49 20.61 -1.65
CA LYS A 72 -11.55 21.64 -1.66
C LYS A 72 -11.01 23.07 -1.63
N SER A 73 -9.77 23.29 -1.20
CA SER A 73 -9.27 24.63 -0.85
C SER A 73 -8.49 25.33 -1.98
N SER A 74 -7.96 24.61 -2.96
CA SER A 74 -7.08 25.18 -3.98
C SER A 74 -7.82 25.39 -5.32
N ARG A 75 -8.23 26.63 -5.62
CA ARG A 75 -8.78 26.98 -6.94
C ARG A 75 -7.78 26.87 -8.12
N ASN A 76 -6.54 26.43 -7.87
CA ASN A 76 -5.43 26.49 -8.83
C ASN A 76 -4.95 25.10 -9.25
N ARG A 77 -5.40 24.66 -10.43
CA ARG A 77 -5.06 23.38 -11.08
C ARG A 77 -3.54 23.14 -11.19
N HIS A 78 -2.75 24.18 -11.44
CA HIS A 78 -1.28 24.06 -11.51
C HIS A 78 -0.62 23.84 -10.14
N ARG A 79 -1.21 24.35 -9.06
CA ARG A 79 -0.72 24.11 -7.71
C ARG A 79 -1.01 22.67 -7.28
N GLU A 80 -2.20 22.17 -7.57
CA GLU A 80 -2.59 20.78 -7.31
C GLU A 80 -1.74 19.78 -8.09
N LEU A 81 -1.55 20.00 -9.40
CA LEU A 81 -0.66 19.16 -10.22
C LEU A 81 0.77 19.17 -9.68
N ARG A 82 1.25 20.31 -9.18
CA ARG A 82 2.60 20.41 -8.61
C ARG A 82 2.69 19.70 -7.26
N GLU A 83 1.72 19.88 -6.36
CA GLU A 83 1.65 19.20 -5.06
C GLU A 83 1.58 17.68 -5.24
N ILE A 84 0.64 17.16 -6.05
CA ILE A 84 0.54 15.72 -6.37
C ILE A 84 1.84 15.22 -7.00
N SER A 85 2.41 15.92 -7.98
CA SER A 85 3.68 15.48 -8.60
C SER A 85 4.85 15.44 -7.61
N THR A 86 4.82 16.29 -6.59
CA THR A 86 5.88 16.36 -5.57
C THR A 86 5.69 15.24 -4.54
N GLU A 87 4.46 14.97 -4.13
CA GLU A 87 4.11 13.83 -3.27
C GLU A 87 4.44 12.50 -3.96
N MET A 88 4.06 12.31 -5.23
CA MET A 88 4.40 11.11 -5.99
C MET A 88 5.91 10.87 -6.14
N LYS A 89 6.73 11.93 -6.13
CA LYS A 89 8.20 11.86 -6.12
C LYS A 89 8.77 11.62 -4.72
N ALA A 90 8.12 12.08 -3.67
CA ALA A 90 8.52 11.78 -2.29
C ALA A 90 8.23 10.31 -1.96
N GLU A 91 7.07 9.81 -2.36
CA GLU A 91 6.71 8.40 -2.26
C GLU A 91 7.68 7.50 -3.02
N SER A 92 8.21 7.94 -4.18
CA SER A 92 9.17 7.12 -4.94
C SER A 92 10.43 6.78 -4.15
N LYS A 93 10.90 7.69 -3.29
CA LYS A 93 12.05 7.44 -2.40
C LYS A 93 11.72 6.47 -1.27
N PHE A 94 10.47 6.45 -0.81
CA PHE A 94 10.05 5.52 0.23
C PHE A 94 10.07 4.05 -0.26
N TYR A 95 9.92 3.80 -1.56
CA TYR A 95 9.95 2.44 -2.11
C TYR A 95 11.35 1.84 -2.24
N GLU A 96 12.38 2.66 -2.42
CA GLU A 96 13.78 2.19 -2.34
C GLU A 96 14.09 1.65 -0.94
N ILE A 97 13.45 2.21 0.09
CA ILE A 97 13.58 1.76 1.48
C ILE A 97 12.94 0.37 1.66
N ILE A 98 11.85 0.03 0.96
CA ILE A 98 11.23 -1.30 1.01
C ILE A 98 12.22 -2.38 0.56
N ALA A 99 12.93 -2.15 -0.55
CA ALA A 99 13.96 -3.08 -1.02
C ALA A 99 15.10 -3.23 -0.01
N PHE A 100 15.51 -2.14 0.63
CA PHE A 100 16.54 -2.14 1.68
C PHE A 100 16.10 -2.88 2.96
N LEU A 101 14.84 -2.70 3.37
CA LEU A 101 14.22 -3.42 4.50
C LEU A 101 14.10 -4.92 4.22
N LEU A 102 13.74 -5.30 2.98
CA LEU A 102 13.70 -6.69 2.53
C LEU A 102 15.09 -7.33 2.54
N PHE A 103 16.12 -6.59 2.12
CA PHE A 103 17.51 -7.04 2.19
C PHE A 103 17.97 -7.24 3.65
N GLY A 104 17.69 -6.27 4.53
CA GLY A 104 17.98 -6.40 5.97
C GLY A 104 17.26 -7.57 6.62
N LEU A 105 16.01 -7.82 6.26
CA LEU A 105 15.25 -8.98 6.69
C LEU A 105 15.86 -10.29 6.20
N GLY A 106 16.28 -10.35 4.93
CA GLY A 106 16.97 -11.50 4.35
C GLY A 106 18.24 -11.85 5.12
N LEU A 107 19.04 -10.85 5.52
CA LEU A 107 20.24 -11.04 6.34
C LEU A 107 19.91 -11.59 7.73
N ILE A 108 18.90 -11.02 8.40
CA ILE A 108 18.47 -11.48 9.72
C ILE A 108 18.00 -12.94 9.66
N TYR A 109 17.19 -13.32 8.66
CA TYR A 109 16.70 -14.69 8.53
C TYR A 109 17.79 -15.69 8.09
N ALA A 110 18.79 -15.26 7.32
CA ALA A 110 19.92 -16.10 6.94
C ALA A 110 20.74 -16.55 8.18
N GLU A 111 20.86 -15.68 9.18
CA GLU A 111 21.56 -16.00 10.43
C GLU A 111 20.81 -17.01 11.29
N PHE A 112 19.47 -16.98 11.29
CA PHE A 112 18.68 -17.87 12.13
C PHE A 112 18.67 -19.35 11.69
N LYS A 113 19.19 -19.71 10.50
CA LYS A 113 19.28 -21.09 9.94
C LYS A 113 18.03 -21.97 10.07
N LYS A 114 16.86 -21.41 10.38
CA LYS A 114 15.62 -22.16 10.61
C LYS A 114 14.67 -21.98 9.43
N PHE A 115 14.77 -22.92 8.48
CA PHE A 115 13.98 -23.03 7.25
C PHE A 115 12.46 -22.83 7.46
N MET A 116 11.95 -23.23 8.62
CA MET A 116 10.54 -23.07 9.02
C MET A 116 10.11 -21.60 9.09
N TYR A 117 10.91 -20.70 9.69
CA TYR A 117 10.56 -19.27 9.77
C TYR A 117 10.66 -18.60 8.41
N LEU A 118 11.66 -18.97 7.61
CA LEU A 118 11.81 -18.46 6.25
C LEU A 118 10.59 -18.83 5.41
N SER A 119 10.12 -20.08 5.48
CA SER A 119 8.93 -20.52 4.73
C SER A 119 7.65 -19.78 5.15
N MET A 120 7.57 -19.33 6.41
CA MET A 120 6.45 -18.58 6.99
C MET A 120 6.41 -17.12 6.52
N VAL A 121 7.59 -16.55 6.30
CA VAL A 121 7.80 -15.11 6.05
C VAL A 121 7.93 -14.81 4.57
N LEU A 122 8.52 -15.73 3.80
CA LEU A 122 8.86 -15.55 2.39
C LEU A 122 7.67 -15.09 1.53
N PRO A 123 6.44 -15.66 1.65
CA PRO A 123 5.31 -15.20 0.86
C PRO A 123 4.97 -13.72 1.13
N TYR A 124 4.98 -13.29 2.40
CA TYR A 124 4.72 -11.90 2.75
C TYR A 124 5.77 -10.96 2.14
N LEU A 125 7.05 -11.33 2.22
CA LEU A 125 8.15 -10.51 1.69
C LEU A 125 8.16 -10.45 0.16
N LEU A 126 7.90 -11.57 -0.53
CA LEU A 126 7.85 -11.60 -1.99
C LEU A 126 6.72 -10.72 -2.54
N PHE A 127 5.53 -10.81 -1.96
CA PHE A 127 4.41 -9.99 -2.39
C PHE A 127 4.56 -8.54 -1.94
N ALA A 128 5.18 -8.27 -0.80
CA ALA A 128 5.57 -6.90 -0.43
C ALA A 128 6.50 -6.27 -1.47
N LEU A 129 7.50 -7.02 -1.96
CA LEU A 129 8.36 -6.56 -3.04
C LEU A 129 7.56 -6.31 -4.32
N LEU A 130 6.72 -7.27 -4.73
CA LEU A 130 5.91 -7.19 -5.95
C LEU A 130 5.05 -5.92 -5.94
N PHE A 131 4.27 -5.71 -4.88
CA PHE A 131 3.38 -4.55 -4.79
C PHE A 131 4.14 -3.25 -4.56
N GLY A 132 5.15 -3.26 -3.69
CA GLY A 132 5.89 -2.06 -3.31
C GLY A 132 6.85 -1.55 -4.38
N THR A 133 7.27 -2.40 -5.31
CA THR A 133 8.26 -2.03 -6.35
C THR A 133 7.76 -2.25 -7.76
N ILE A 134 7.38 -3.48 -8.14
CA ILE A 134 7.04 -3.82 -9.53
C ILE A 134 5.71 -3.17 -9.92
N CYS A 135 4.65 -3.38 -9.13
CA CYS A 135 3.33 -2.83 -9.43
C CYS A 135 3.34 -1.30 -9.40
N THR A 136 3.93 -0.70 -8.36
CA THR A 136 4.04 0.76 -8.23
C THR A 136 4.84 1.38 -9.38
N SER A 137 5.98 0.78 -9.77
CA SER A 137 6.78 1.27 -10.90
C SER A 137 6.04 1.15 -12.22
N TYR A 138 5.38 0.02 -12.46
CA TYR A 138 4.58 -0.19 -13.66
C TYR A 138 3.43 0.82 -13.75
N MET A 139 2.69 1.04 -12.66
CA MET A 139 1.61 2.05 -12.60
C MET A 139 2.12 3.47 -12.90
N LYS A 140 3.28 3.85 -12.34
CA LYS A 140 3.88 5.17 -12.60
C LYS A 140 4.32 5.35 -14.06
N GLN A 141 4.74 4.29 -14.74
CA GLN A 141 5.08 4.35 -16.17
C GLN A 141 3.86 4.57 -17.08
N PHE A 142 2.63 4.27 -16.63
CA PHE A 142 1.41 4.59 -17.39
C PHE A 142 1.03 6.07 -17.35
N ILE A 143 1.76 6.93 -16.64
CA ILE A 143 1.58 8.38 -16.69
C ILE A 143 2.21 8.92 -17.98
N PHE A 144 1.56 8.66 -19.12
CA PHE A 144 1.99 9.18 -20.42
C PHE A 144 1.65 10.66 -20.62
N ASP A 145 0.71 11.22 -19.84
CA ASP A 145 0.31 12.63 -19.91
C ASP A 145 -0.03 13.19 -18.51
N TYR A 146 0.90 13.98 -17.96
CA TYR A 146 0.77 14.66 -16.67
C TYR A 146 -0.25 15.81 -16.68
N ASN A 147 -0.83 16.16 -17.84
CA ASN A 147 -1.79 17.26 -17.93
C ASN A 147 -3.23 16.83 -17.59
N ASN A 148 -3.51 15.53 -17.50
CA ASN A 148 -4.82 15.01 -17.13
C ASN A 148 -4.90 14.68 -15.63
N LEU A 149 -5.43 15.64 -14.86
CA LEU A 149 -5.58 15.53 -13.40
C LEU A 149 -6.37 14.28 -12.98
N GLY A 150 -7.42 13.90 -13.71
CA GLY A 150 -8.22 12.71 -13.39
C GLY A 150 -7.42 11.40 -13.54
N ARG A 151 -6.63 11.27 -14.61
CA ARG A 151 -5.73 10.12 -14.77
C ARG A 151 -4.63 10.08 -13.71
N LEU A 152 -4.08 11.25 -13.36
CA LEU A 152 -3.05 11.35 -12.33
C LEU A 152 -3.58 10.89 -10.96
N LEU A 153 -4.76 11.35 -10.57
CA LEU A 153 -5.43 10.94 -9.33
C LEU A 153 -5.77 9.43 -9.30
N ASN A 154 -6.16 8.87 -10.43
CA ASN A 154 -6.43 7.43 -10.53
C ASN A 154 -5.16 6.60 -10.33
N ILE A 155 -4.05 6.99 -10.97
CA ILE A 155 -2.77 6.31 -10.85
C ILE A 155 -2.21 6.47 -9.43
N ASP A 156 -2.36 7.65 -8.84
CA ASP A 156 -1.99 7.91 -7.45
C ASP A 156 -2.75 7.00 -6.48
N ALA A 157 -4.08 6.92 -6.60
CA ALA A 157 -4.91 6.05 -5.76
C ALA A 157 -4.53 4.56 -5.88
N LEU A 158 -4.23 4.08 -7.09
CA LEU A 158 -3.78 2.71 -7.33
C LEU A 158 -2.37 2.46 -6.76
N THR A 159 -1.46 3.41 -6.94
CA THR A 159 -0.09 3.37 -6.40
C THR A 159 -0.13 3.32 -4.89
N PHE A 160 -0.96 4.17 -4.27
CA PHE A 160 -1.17 4.20 -2.83
C PHE A 160 -1.75 2.88 -2.31
N CYS A 161 -2.73 2.29 -3.00
CA CYS A 161 -3.28 0.98 -2.64
C CYS A 161 -2.20 -0.11 -2.65
N ALA A 162 -1.42 -0.20 -3.72
CA ALA A 162 -0.33 -1.18 -3.83
C ALA A 162 0.73 -0.96 -2.72
N SER A 163 1.06 0.30 -2.45
CA SER A 163 2.02 0.68 -1.40
C SER A 163 1.53 0.29 -0.01
N SER A 164 0.27 0.56 0.29
CA SER A 164 -0.33 0.26 1.59
C SER A 164 -0.41 -1.25 1.84
N LEU A 165 -0.75 -2.03 0.82
CA LEU A 165 -0.64 -3.50 0.86
C LEU A 165 0.79 -3.96 1.10
N ALA A 166 1.78 -3.38 0.41
CA ALA A 166 3.19 -3.73 0.58
C ALA A 166 3.65 -3.49 2.03
N VAL A 167 3.28 -2.36 2.63
CA VAL A 167 3.58 -2.05 4.04
C VAL A 167 2.93 -3.07 4.98
N GLY A 168 1.66 -3.39 4.77
CA GLY A 168 0.95 -4.40 5.57
C GLY A 168 1.61 -5.78 5.50
N LEU A 169 2.05 -6.19 4.31
CA LEU A 169 2.78 -7.44 4.07
C LEU A 169 4.17 -7.42 4.71
N LEU A 170 4.93 -6.32 4.62
CA LEU A 170 6.22 -6.19 5.32
C LEU A 170 6.04 -6.29 6.83
N ALA A 171 5.05 -5.59 7.39
CA ALA A 171 4.75 -5.63 8.80
C ALA A 171 4.39 -7.07 9.23
N ALA A 172 3.60 -7.79 8.45
CA ALA A 172 3.31 -9.20 8.70
C ALA A 172 4.58 -10.06 8.66
N GLY A 173 5.43 -9.88 7.64
CA GLY A 173 6.71 -10.60 7.51
C GLY A 173 7.71 -10.34 8.63
N LEU A 174 7.60 -9.20 9.32
CA LEU A 174 8.40 -8.84 10.50
C LEU A 174 7.78 -9.35 11.80
N ILE A 175 6.50 -9.06 12.04
CA ILE A 175 5.85 -9.23 13.34
C ILE A 175 5.48 -10.69 13.60
N VAL A 176 4.89 -11.39 12.61
CA VAL A 176 4.45 -12.79 12.74
C VAL A 176 5.53 -13.71 13.30
N PRO A 177 6.75 -13.75 12.74
CA PRO A 177 7.83 -14.63 13.22
C PRO A 177 8.33 -14.24 14.62
N ILE A 178 8.36 -12.95 14.97
CA ILE A 178 8.70 -12.48 16.31
C ILE A 178 7.67 -12.98 17.32
N VAL A 179 6.38 -12.78 17.04
CA VAL A 179 5.29 -13.22 17.92
C VAL A 179 5.29 -14.75 18.06
N TYR A 180 5.44 -15.48 16.95
CA TYR A 180 5.50 -16.94 16.98
C TYR A 180 6.69 -17.47 17.79
N HIS A 181 7.86 -16.85 17.68
CA HIS A 181 9.04 -17.20 18.47
C HIS A 181 8.86 -16.89 19.96
N SER A 182 8.28 -15.74 20.29
CA SER A 182 7.97 -15.35 21.68
C SER A 182 6.93 -16.26 22.32
N ALA A 183 5.88 -16.64 21.59
CA ALA A 183 4.87 -17.59 22.05
C ALA A 183 5.47 -18.98 22.31
N LYS A 184 6.35 -19.46 21.42
CA LYS A 184 7.04 -20.75 21.61
C LYS A 184 7.98 -20.75 22.84
N LYS A 185 8.50 -19.59 23.23
CA LYS A 185 9.30 -19.41 24.45
C LYS A 185 8.48 -19.15 25.71
N GLY A 186 7.15 -19.05 25.60
CA GLY A 186 6.26 -18.74 26.73
C GLY A 186 6.34 -17.29 27.21
N ILE A 187 6.83 -16.36 26.38
CA ILE A 187 7.06 -14.96 26.76
C ILE A 187 5.84 -14.08 26.42
N ALA A 188 5.00 -14.49 25.45
CA ALA A 188 3.80 -13.75 25.08
C ALA A 188 2.65 -14.72 24.74
N PHE A 189 1.46 -14.43 25.28
CA PHE A 189 0.18 -15.07 24.99
C PHE A 189 -0.51 -14.43 23.78
#